data_AF-W2HW37-F1
#
_entry.id   AF-W2HW37-F1
#
_cell.length_a   1.000
_cell.length_b   1.000
_cell.length_c   1.000
_cell.angle_alpha   90.00
_cell.angle_beta   90.00
_cell.angle_gamma   90.00
#
_symmetry.space_group_name_H-M   'P 1'
#
loop_
_entity.id
_entity.type
_entity.pdbx_description
1 polymer ?
#
loop_
_entity_poly.entity_id
_entity_poly.type
_entity_poly.pdbx_seq_one_letter_code
_entity_poly.pdbx_strand_id
1 'polypeptide(L)' 'MPPTEITSTSHAALVKLLKERKIFEDIMRARCLTSGEDDNTVTRSVKNSFDRKLLEIWRRLRWQIAVEDIDDA' A
#
# COMPACT_ATOMS: atom_id res chain seq x y z
N MET A 1 12.48 -0.83 -6.39
CA MET A 1 11.33 -0.09 -6.95
C MET A 1 10.42 0.27 -5.78
N PRO A 2 10.12 1.54 -5.49
CA PRO A 2 9.08 1.85 -4.52
C PRO A 2 7.71 1.39 -5.07
N PRO A 3 6.75 0.99 -4.21
CA PRO A 3 5.42 0.62 -4.65
C PRO A 3 4.77 1.78 -5.39
N THR A 4 4.20 1.48 -6.56
CA THR A 4 3.49 2.43 -7.41
C THR A 4 2.28 2.98 -6.63
N GLU A 5 2.09 4.30 -6.63
CA GLU A 5 0.92 4.90 -5.99
C GLU A 5 -0.37 4.43 -6.66
N ILE A 6 -1.37 4.11 -5.83
CA ILE A 6 -2.67 3.63 -6.30
C ILE A 6 -3.49 4.83 -6.73
N THR A 7 -3.60 5.03 -8.03
CA THR A 7 -4.30 6.16 -8.64
C THR A 7 -5.68 5.79 -9.20
N SER A 8 -6.01 4.50 -9.23
CA SER A 8 -7.27 3.98 -9.78
C SER A 8 -7.79 2.82 -8.95
N THR A 9 -9.12 2.68 -8.94
CA THR A 9 -9.83 1.58 -8.28
C THR A 9 -10.51 0.63 -9.25
N SER A 10 -10.14 0.72 -10.53
CA SER A 10 -10.51 -0.30 -11.50
C SER A 10 -9.96 -1.66 -11.06
N HIS A 11 -10.68 -2.73 -11.41
CA HIS A 11 -10.25 -4.10 -11.12
C HIS A 11 -8.82 -4.37 -11.65
N ALA A 12 -8.52 -3.91 -12.86
CA ALA A 12 -7.20 -4.06 -13.46
C ALA A 12 -6.08 -3.36 -12.64
N ALA A 13 -6.33 -2.14 -12.15
CA ALA A 13 -5.38 -1.41 -11.32
C ALA A 13 -5.14 -2.12 -9.97
N LEU A 14 -6.20 -2.62 -9.34
CA LEU A 14 -6.09 -3.35 -8.07
C LEU A 14 -5.37 -4.70 -8.23
N VAL A 15 -5.64 -5.44 -9.31
CA VAL A 15 -4.91 -6.69 -9.60
C VAL A 15 -3.43 -6.43 -9.87
N LYS A 16 -3.11 -5.36 -10.60
CA LYS A 16 -1.71 -4.96 -10.84
C LYS A 16 -1.01 -4.60 -9.52
N LEU A 17 -1.66 -3.80 -8.68
CA LEU A 17 -1.16 -3.43 -7.36
C LEU A 17 -0.84 -4.64 -6.49
N LEU A 18 -1.75 -5.61 -6.39
CA LEU A 18 -1.55 -6.82 -5.58
C LEU A 18 -0.30 -7.59 -6.02
N LYS A 19 -0.08 -7.69 -7.34
CA LYS A 19 1.12 -8.33 -7.90
C LYS A 19 2.39 -7.54 -7.58
N GLU A 20 2.38 -6.23 -7.83
CA GLU A 20 3.54 -5.36 -7.59
C GLU A 20 3.91 -5.28 -6.11
N ARG A 21 2.91 -5.24 -5.22
CA ARG A 21 3.13 -5.24 -3.77
C ARG A 21 3.77 -6.54 -3.30
N LYS A 22 3.28 -7.69 -3.75
CA LYS A 22 3.89 -8.99 -3.39
C LYS A 22 5.36 -9.05 -3.80
N ILE A 23 5.68 -8.61 -5.02
CA ILE A 23 7.07 -8.55 -5.50
C ILE A 23 7.91 -7.61 -4.63
N PHE A 24 7.37 -6.44 -4.28
CA PHE A 24 8.05 -5.48 -3.43
C PHE A 24 8.35 -6.05 -2.03
N GLU A 25 7.36 -6.67 -1.39
CA GLU A 25 7.50 -7.30 -0.07
C GLU A 25 8.50 -8.45 -0.10
N ASP A 26 8.49 -9.29 -1.15
CA ASP A 26 9.46 -10.38 -1.31
C ASP A 26 10.90 -9.83 -1.43
N ILE A 27 11.09 -8.74 -2.18
CA ILE A 27 12.40 -8.06 -2.30
C ILE A 27 12.83 -7.43 -0.97
N MET A 28 11.92 -6.74 -0.27
CA MET A 28 12.23 -6.11 1.01
C MET A 28 12.56 -7.14 2.09
N ARG A 29 11.82 -8.25 2.14
CA ARG A 29 12.08 -9.39 3.03
C ARG A 29 13.47 -9.98 2.78
N ALA A 30 13.82 -10.23 1.52
CA ALA A 30 15.14 -10.74 1.14
C ALA A 30 16.26 -9.76 1.52
N ARG A 31 16.02 -8.44 1.39
CA ARG A 31 16.96 -7.41 1.84
C ARG A 31 17.14 -7.44 3.35
N CYS A 32 16.05 -7.45 4.12
CA CYS A 32 16.08 -7.49 5.59
C CYS A 32 16.87 -8.69 6.12
N LEU A 33 16.71 -9.87 5.50
CA LEU A 33 17.49 -11.06 5.85
C LEU A 33 19.00 -10.86 5.67
N THR A 34 19.41 -9.97 4.76
CA THR A 34 20.82 -9.69 4.45
C THR A 34 21.36 -8.53 5.30
N SER A 35 20.56 -7.48 5.52
CA SER A 35 20.98 -6.25 6.22
C SER A 35 20.71 -6.25 7.73
N GLY A 36 19.83 -7.14 8.21
CA GLY A 36 19.33 -7.10 9.59
C GLY A 36 18.34 -5.97 9.88
N GLU A 37 17.87 -5.26 8.84
CA GLU A 37 16.83 -4.23 8.96
C GLU A 37 15.48 -4.85 9.37
N ASP A 38 14.65 -4.07 10.08
CA ASP A 38 13.29 -4.48 10.43
C ASP A 38 12.35 -4.34 9.22
N ASP A 39 11.62 -5.40 8.90
CA ASP A 39 10.71 -5.50 7.75
C ASP A 39 9.63 -4.39 7.79
N ASN A 40 9.17 -4.01 8.98
CA ASN A 40 8.17 -2.95 9.15
C ASN A 40 8.72 -1.56 8.83
N THR A 41 10.04 -1.35 8.93
CA THR A 41 10.67 -0.06 8.63
C THR A 41 10.92 0.16 7.15
N VAL A 42 10.92 -0.92 6.35
CA VAL A 42 11.26 -0.88 4.93
C VAL A 42 10.06 -1.11 4.02
N THR A 43 8.94 -1.56 4.58
CA THR A 43 7.66 -1.69 3.87
C THR A 43 6.86 -0.39 3.94
N ARG A 44 6.17 -0.04 2.84
CA ARG A 44 5.22 1.10 2.81
C ARG A 44 3.83 0.55 3.14
N SER A 45 3.15 1.18 4.09
CA SER A 45 1.79 0.78 4.45
C SER A 45 0.80 0.82 3.28
N VAL A 46 -0.28 0.04 3.42
CA VAL A 46 -1.35 -0.03 2.44
C VAL A 46 -2.01 1.32 2.28
N LYS A 47 -2.36 1.95 3.41
CA LYS A 47 -2.91 3.29 3.49
C LYS A 47 -2.03 4.31 2.78
N ASN A 48 -0.73 4.32 3.06
CA ASN A 48 0.19 5.28 2.47
C ASN A 48 0.46 5.00 0.98
N SER A 49 0.06 3.84 0.45
CA SER A 49 0.21 3.53 -0.98
C SER A 49 -0.90 4.14 -1.84
N PHE A 50 -2.01 4.58 -1.26
CA PHE A 50 -3.09 5.23 -2.01
C PHE A 50 -2.75 6.69 -2.30
N ASP A 51 -3.12 7.16 -3.51
CA ASP A 51 -3.23 8.59 -3.76
C ASP A 51 -4.19 9.21 -2.74
N ARG A 52 -3.77 10.33 -2.13
CA ARG A 52 -4.52 10.98 -1.05
C ARG A 52 -5.91 11.39 -1.50
N LYS A 53 -6.03 11.92 -2.72
CA LYS A 53 -7.33 12.36 -3.26
C LYS A 53 -8.24 11.16 -3.51
N LEU A 54 -7.70 10.04 -3.99
CA LEU A 54 -8.43 8.79 -4.15
C LEU A 54 -8.94 8.26 -2.79
N LEU A 55 -8.09 8.28 -1.76
CA LEU A 55 -8.44 7.86 -0.40
C LEU A 55 -9.55 8.76 0.19
N GLU A 56 -9.47 10.08 0.00
CA GLU A 56 -10.51 11.03 0.44
C GLU A 56 -11.84 10.82 -0.27
N ILE A 57 -11.82 10.52 -1.57
CA ILE A 57 -13.03 10.19 -2.35
C ILE A 57 -13.65 8.89 -1.82
N TRP A 58 -12.83 7.86 -1.58
CA TRP A 58 -13.28 6.58 -1.05
C TRP A 58 -13.89 6.70 0.35
N ARG A 59 -13.22 7.44 1.23
CA ARG A 59 -13.70 7.80 2.56
C ARG A 59 -15.12 8.38 2.49
N ARG A 60 -15.30 9.42 1.68
CA ARG A 60 -16.56 10.17 1.57
C ARG A 60 -17.69 9.36 0.93
N LEU A 61 -17.38 8.54 -0.07
CA LEU A 61 -18.41 7.90 -0.90
C LEU A 61 -18.78 6.47 -0.45
N ARG A 62 -17.88 5.76 0.24
CA ARG A 62 -18.04 4.31 0.43
C ARG A 62 -17.97 3.83 1.88
N TRP A 63 -17.09 4.41 2.69
CA TRP A 63 -16.78 3.84 4.01
C TRP A 63 -17.32 4.62 5.19
N GLN A 64 -17.59 5.93 5.07
CA GLN A 64 -18.04 6.79 6.19
C GLN A 64 -17.11 6.77 7.43
N ILE A 65 -15.88 6.29 7.29
CA ILE A 65 -14.87 6.19 8.35
C ILE A 65 -13.89 7.37 8.20
N ALA A 66 -13.24 7.83 9.28
CA ALA A 66 -12.22 8.87 9.16
C ALA A 66 -10.93 8.31 8.54
N VAL A 67 -10.14 9.13 7.83
CA VAL A 67 -8.88 8.63 7.25
C VAL A 67 -7.92 8.23 8.36
N GLU A 68 -8.00 8.93 9.48
CA GLU A 68 -7.23 8.69 10.70
C GLU A 68 -7.50 7.28 11.25
N ASP A 69 -8.72 6.77 11.09
CA ASP A 69 -9.18 5.47 11.58
C ASP A 69 -8.91 4.31 10.61
N ILE A 70 -8.34 4.59 9.42
CA ILE A 70 -7.87 3.54 8.52
C ILE A 70 -6.52 3.03 9.02
N ASP A 71 -6.45 1.76 9.39
CA ASP A 71 -5.21 1.05 9.69
C ASP A 71 -4.88 0.03 8.58
N ASP A 72 -3.71 -0.60 8.71
CA ASP A 72 -3.22 -1.62 7.79
C ASP A 72 -3.44 -3.05 8.33
N ALA A 73 -4.20 -3.19 9.42
CA ALA A 73 -4.35 -4.42 10.21
C ALA A 73 -5.40 -5.40 9.63
#